data_AF-B5A7L3-F1
#
_entry.id   AF-B5A7L3-F1
#
_cell.length_a   1.000
_cell.length_b   1.000
_cell.length_c   1.000
_cell.angle_alpha   90.00
_cell.angle_beta   90.00
_cell.angle_gamma   90.00
#
_symmetry.space_group_name_H-M   'P 1'
#
loop_
_entity.id
_entity.type
_entity.pdbx_description
1 polymer ?
#
loop_
_entity_poly.entity_id
_entity_poly.type
_entity_poly.pdbx_seq_one_letter_code
_entity_poly.pdbx_strand_id
1 'polypeptide(L)'
;RECDWWSVGVFLYEMLVGDTPFYADSLVGTYSKIMNHKNSLTFPDDNDISKEAKNLICAFLTDREVRLGRNGVEEIKRHLFFKNDQWAWETLR
;
A
#
# COMPACT_ATOMS: atom_id res chain seq x y z
N ARG A 1 11.43 -16.29 3.77
CA ARG A 1 11.63 -14.99 4.47
C ARG A 1 10.43 -14.14 4.07
N GLU A 2 9.48 -13.92 4.96
CA GLU A 2 8.28 -13.14 4.63
C GLU A 2 8.70 -11.68 4.47
N CYS A 3 8.54 -11.11 3.27
CA CYS A 3 8.68 -9.68 3.09
C CYS A 3 7.47 -8.99 3.73
N ASP A 4 7.70 -7.92 4.48
CA ASP A 4 6.64 -7.14 5.06
C ASP A 4 6.02 -6.19 4.03
N TRP A 5 5.15 -6.75 3.19
CA TRP A 5 4.43 -6.00 2.16
C TRP A 5 3.41 -5.02 2.73
N TRP A 6 3.01 -5.17 3.99
CA TRP A 6 2.13 -4.19 4.63
C TRP A 6 2.85 -2.85 4.80
N SER A 7 4.09 -2.88 5.29
CA SER A 7 4.91 -1.69 5.43
C SER A 7 5.18 -0.99 4.09
N VAL A 8 5.28 -1.75 2.99
CA VAL A 8 5.37 -1.17 1.63
C VAL A 8 4.08 -0.41 1.26
N GLY A 9 2.90 -0.95 1.61
CA GLY A 9 1.62 -0.27 1.42
C GLY A 9 1.51 1.03 2.22
N VAL A 10 1.98 1.02 3.48
CA VAL A 10 2.02 2.23 4.33
C VAL A 10 2.94 3.28 3.73
N PHE A 11 4.14 2.88 3.33
CA PHE A 11 5.13 3.78 2.72
C PHE A 11 4.63 4.38 1.40
N LEU A 12 4.01 3.57 0.53
CA LEU A 12 3.47 4.06 -0.74
C LEU A 12 2.31 5.06 -0.53
N TYR A 13 1.45 4.82 0.47
CA TYR A 13 0.43 5.78 0.85
C TYR A 13 1.05 7.11 1.29
N GLU A 14 2.02 7.07 2.20
CA GLU A 14 2.71 8.26 2.71
C GLU A 14 3.39 9.06 1.60
N MET A 15 4.05 8.39 0.64
CA MET A 15 4.65 9.06 -0.52
C MET A 15 3.65 9.82 -1.40
N LEU A 16 2.41 9.34 -1.51
CA LEU A 16 1.39 9.90 -2.41
C LEU A 16 0.44 10.85 -1.72
N VAL A 17 0.24 10.71 -0.40
CA VAL A 17 -0.69 11.51 0.40
C VAL A 17 0.03 12.55 1.26
N GLY A 18 1.28 12.29 1.65
CA GLY A 18 2.07 13.14 2.55
C GLY A 18 1.93 12.80 4.04
N ASP A 19 0.95 11.99 4.41
CA ASP A 19 0.71 11.51 5.78
C ASP A 19 0.57 9.98 5.82
N THR A 20 0.73 9.38 7.01
CA THR A 20 0.52 7.94 7.19
C THR A 20 -0.99 7.58 7.19
N PRO A 21 -1.39 6.42 6.61
CA PRO A 21 -2.80 6.05 6.44
C PRO A 21 -3.57 5.83 7.75
N PHE A 22 -2.85 5.57 8.85
CA PHE A 22 -3.44 5.27 10.16
C PHE A 22 -3.01 6.26 11.24
N TYR A 23 -2.57 7.46 10.84
CA TYR A 23 -2.18 8.52 11.77
C TYR A 23 -3.26 8.82 12.81
N ALA A 24 -2.86 9.01 14.07
CA ALA A 24 -3.69 9.54 15.14
C ALA A 24 -2.79 10.25 16.17
N ASP A 25 -3.37 11.16 16.95
CA ASP A 25 -2.65 11.94 17.97
C ASP A 25 -2.09 11.10 19.13
N SER A 26 -2.57 9.86 19.27
CA SER A 26 -2.11 8.93 20.31
C SER A 26 -1.72 7.59 19.72
N LEU A 27 -0.73 6.95 20.36
CA LEU A 27 -0.28 5.60 20.00
C LEU A 27 -1.44 4.60 19.99
N VAL A 28 -2.32 4.67 21.00
CA VAL A 28 -3.52 3.82 21.09
C VAL A 28 -4.45 4.05 19.91
N GLY A 29 -4.68 5.31 19.53
CA GLY A 29 -5.50 5.65 18.35
C GLY A 29 -4.94 5.07 17.05
N THR A 30 -3.62 5.16 16.85
CA THR A 30 -2.93 4.59 15.68
C THR A 30 -3.12 3.07 15.65
N TYR A 31 -2.92 2.39 16.78
CA TYR A 31 -3.17 0.94 16.86
C TYR A 31 -4.63 0.58 16.58
N SER A 32 -5.59 1.33 17.13
CA SER A 32 -7.02 1.10 16.85
C SER A 32 -7.33 1.25 15.37
N LYS A 33 -6.75 2.24 14.68
CA LYS A 33 -6.92 2.42 13.22
C LYS A 33 -6.28 1.27 12.42
N ILE A 34 -5.09 0.82 12.81
CA ILE A 34 -4.42 -0.33 12.16
C ILE A 34 -5.25 -1.61 12.31
N MET A 35 -5.77 -1.88 13.52
CA MET A 35 -6.60 -3.07 13.77
C MET A 35 -7.94 -3.00 13.02
N ASN A 36 -8.47 -1.79 12.80
CA ASN A 36 -9.69 -1.53 12.04
C ASN A 36 -9.39 -1.01 10.62
N HIS A 37 -8.33 -1.50 9.98
CA HIS A 37 -7.83 -0.96 8.71
C HIS A 37 -8.89 -0.92 7.60
N LYS A 38 -9.76 -1.95 7.51
CA LYS A 38 -10.84 -2.05 6.52
C LYS A 38 -11.79 -0.85 6.51
N ASN A 39 -11.99 -0.23 7.66
CA ASN A 39 -12.88 0.92 7.82
C ASN A 39 -12.12 2.24 8.04
N SER A 40 -10.83 2.17 8.39
CA SER A 40 -10.02 3.34 8.74
C SER A 40 -9.18 3.84 7.58
N LEU A 41 -8.85 2.99 6.61
CA LEU A 41 -8.13 3.38 5.40
C LEU A 41 -9.05 4.22 4.51
N THR A 42 -8.70 5.49 4.35
CA THR A 42 -9.41 6.45 3.51
C THR A 42 -8.39 7.19 2.66
N PHE A 43 -8.81 7.66 1.48
CA PHE A 43 -7.96 8.50 0.63
C PHE A 43 -8.60 9.89 0.57
N PRO A 44 -7.84 10.96 0.81
CA PRO A 44 -8.37 12.32 0.68
C PRO A 44 -8.84 12.60 -0.75
N ASP A 45 -9.92 13.38 -0.90
CA ASP A 45 -10.51 13.72 -2.19
C ASP A 45 -9.70 14.76 -2.98
N ASP A 46 -8.84 15.51 -2.28
CA ASP A 46 -7.98 16.57 -2.81
C ASP A 46 -6.66 16.06 -3.39
N ASN A 47 -6.36 14.77 -3.25
CA ASN A 47 -5.14 14.17 -3.77
C ASN A 47 -5.39 13.45 -5.11
N ASP A 48 -4.63 13.85 -6.14
CA ASP A 48 -4.61 13.25 -7.49
C ASP A 48 -3.89 11.88 -7.50
N ILE A 49 -4.44 10.92 -6.76
CA ILE A 49 -3.90 9.56 -6.70
C ILE A 49 -4.60 8.71 -7.76
N SER A 50 -3.81 8.10 -8.65
CA SER A 50 -4.34 7.22 -9.69
C SER A 50 -5.11 6.04 -9.10
N LYS A 51 -6.09 5.54 -9.86
CA LYS A 51 -6.89 4.37 -9.46
C LYS A 51 -6.01 3.15 -9.22
N GLU A 52 -4.98 2.97 -10.03
CA GLU A 52 -4.02 1.88 -9.93
C GLU A 52 -3.18 1.99 -8.65
N ALA A 53 -2.80 3.20 -8.24
CA ALA A 53 -2.09 3.42 -6.98
C ALA A 53 -2.98 3.12 -5.77
N LYS A 54 -4.23 3.64 -5.75
CA LYS A 54 -5.21 3.31 -4.70
C LYS A 54 -5.44 1.80 -4.60
N ASN A 55 -5.59 1.13 -5.75
CA ASN A 55 -5.77 -0.32 -5.80
C ASN A 55 -4.56 -1.08 -5.24
N LEU A 56 -3.34 -0.68 -5.59
CA LEU A 56 -2.12 -1.30 -5.07
C LEU A 56 -2.02 -1.16 -3.55
N ILE A 57 -2.26 0.05 -3.03
CA ILE A 57 -2.22 0.32 -1.58
C ILE A 57 -3.26 -0.54 -0.86
N CYS A 58 -4.50 -0.58 -1.33
CA CYS A 58 -5.54 -1.43 -0.73
C CYS A 58 -5.18 -2.93 -0.79
N ALA A 59 -4.49 -3.38 -1.84
CA ALA A 59 -4.05 -4.76 -1.97
C ALA A 59 -2.89 -5.13 -1.02
N PHE A 60 -2.11 -4.15 -0.57
CA PHE A 60 -1.10 -4.33 0.48
C PHE A 60 -1.68 -4.18 1.89
N LEU A 61 -2.56 -3.19 2.10
CA LEU A 61 -3.18 -2.86 3.39
C LEU A 61 -4.44 -3.68 3.63
N THR A 62 -4.28 -5.00 3.60
CA THR A 62 -5.34 -6.00 3.82
C THR A 62 -4.86 -7.10 4.77
N ASP A 63 -5.78 -7.98 5.18
CA ASP A 63 -5.51 -9.12 6.05
C ASP A 63 -4.44 -10.01 5.42
N ARG A 64 -3.60 -10.63 6.27
CA ARG A 64 -2.41 -11.37 5.86
C ARG A 64 -2.72 -12.51 4.88
N GLU A 65 -3.89 -13.12 5.01
CA GLU A 65 -4.35 -14.29 4.25
C GLU A 65 -4.59 -13.97 2.76
N VAL A 66 -4.94 -12.71 2.47
CA VAL A 66 -5.32 -12.23 1.14
C VAL A 66 -4.41 -11.10 0.63
N ARG A 67 -3.33 -10.81 1.35
CA ARG A 67 -2.39 -9.73 1.04
C ARG A 67 -1.61 -9.99 -0.24
N LEU A 68 -1.50 -8.96 -1.07
CA LEU A 68 -0.62 -8.96 -2.23
C LEU A 68 0.84 -9.17 -1.79
N GLY A 69 1.53 -10.06 -2.49
CA GLY A 69 2.87 -10.53 -2.18
C GLY A 69 2.93 -11.81 -1.35
N ARG A 70 1.79 -12.32 -0.85
CA ARG A 70 1.70 -13.59 -0.11
C ARG A 70 2.12 -14.79 -0.96
N ASN A 71 1.75 -14.82 -2.24
CA ASN A 71 2.08 -15.92 -3.15
C ASN A 71 3.43 -15.72 -3.86
N GLY A 72 4.16 -14.66 -3.49
CA GLY A 72 5.47 -14.31 -4.05
C GLY A 72 5.44 -12.97 -4.78
N VAL A 73 6.62 -12.40 -5.01
CA VAL A 73 6.80 -11.04 -5.57
C VAL A 73 6.23 -10.88 -6.98
N GLU A 74 6.06 -11.98 -7.72
CA GLU A 74 5.59 -11.94 -9.10
C GLU A 74 4.15 -11.38 -9.24
N GLU A 75 3.29 -11.52 -8.22
CA GLU A 75 1.97 -10.88 -8.24
C GLU A 75 2.06 -9.36 -8.07
N ILE A 76 3.06 -8.87 -7.32
CA ILE A 76 3.32 -7.44 -7.17
C ILE A 76 3.84 -6.86 -8.48
N LYS A 77 4.81 -7.52 -9.11
CA LYS A 77 5.44 -7.06 -10.36
C LYS A 77 4.44 -6.91 -11.51
N ARG A 78 3.40 -7.74 -11.54
CA ARG A 78 2.33 -7.71 -12.55
C ARG A 78 1.25 -6.67 -12.29
N HIS A 79 1.28 -5.98 -11.15
CA HIS A 79 0.26 -4.99 -10.82
C HIS A 79 0.29 -3.81 -11.81
N LEU A 80 -0.88 -3.34 -12.25
CA LEU A 80 -1.00 -2.30 -13.29
C LEU A 80 -0.32 -0.98 -12.92
N PHE A 81 -0.22 -0.68 -11.62
CA PHE A 81 0.52 0.47 -11.11
C PHE A 81 1.96 0.56 -11.64
N PHE A 82 2.63 -0.59 -11.79
CA PHE A 82 4.03 -0.63 -12.25
C PHE A 82 4.18 -0.66 -13.77
N LYS A 83 3.07 -0.69 -14.53
CA LYS A 83 3.12 -0.66 -15.99
C LYS A 83 3.56 0.72 -16.46
N ASN A 84 4.70 0.78 -17.13
CA ASN A 84 5.30 2.01 -17.63
C ASN A 84 6.20 1.71 -18.84
N ASP A 85 6.61 2.75 -19.57
CA ASP A 85 7.46 2.63 -20.76
C ASP A 85 8.92 3.04 -20.49
N GLN A 86 9.27 3.35 -19.24
CA GLN A 86 10.57 3.92 -18.85
C GLN A 86 11.55 2.86 -18.33
N TRP A 87 11.06 1.82 -17.67
CA TRP A 87 11.89 0.81 -17.01
C TRP A 87 11.25 -0.58 -17.02
N ALA A 88 12.08 -1.61 -16.85
CA ALA A 88 11.66 -3.00 -16.69
C ALA A 88 12.28 -3.58 -15.39
N TRP A 89 11.62 -4.58 -14.81
CA TRP A 89 12.07 -5.17 -13.54
C TRP A 89 13.46 -5.81 -13.63
N GLU A 90 13.85 -6.30 -14.81
CA GLU A 90 15.15 -6.93 -15.06
C GLU A 90 16.29 -5.91 -15.20
N THR A 91 15.97 -4.66 -15.52
CA THR A 91 16.95 -3.59 -15.77
C THR A 91 17.02 -2.57 -14.65
N LEU A 92 16.04 -2.56 -13.74
CA LEU A 92 16.06 -1.78 -12.52
C LEU A 92 17.19 -2.28 -11.60
N ARG A 93 18.13 -1.40 -11.24
CA ARG A 93 19.27 -1.71 -10.36
C ARG A 93 18.98 -1.39 -8.90
#